data_AF-A0A435G6U5-F1
#
_entry.id   AF-A0A435G6U5-F1
#
_cell.length_a   1.000
_cell.length_b   1.000
_cell.length_c   1.000
_cell.angle_alpha   90.00
_cell.angle_beta   90.00
_cell.angle_gamma   90.00
#
_symmetry.space_group_name_H-M   'P 1'
#
loop_
_entity.id
_entity.type
_entity.pdbx_description
1 polymer ?
#
loop_
_entity_poly.entity_id
_entity_poly.type
_entity_poly.pdbx_seq_one_letter_code
_entity_poly.pdbx_strand_id
1 'polypeptide(L)'
;MINEDRIKAVKSLIGLEKPIDSCINALNTFSWDYDGDPVILNRTDVESVMKRFLDGNLSKTDLEAWADAIELRDDIAFYGSDANWIKMVITTLSTPPLYGPITRESVEQLLGLQ
;
A
#
# COMPACT_ATOMS: atom_id res chain seq x y z
N MET A 1 10.58 5.11 -21.07
CA MET A 1 10.95 3.68 -21.26
C MET A 1 10.38 2.94 -20.08
N ILE A 2 9.50 1.94 -20.30
CA ILE A 2 8.92 1.17 -19.20
C ILE A 2 10.02 0.32 -18.58
N ASN A 3 10.31 0.53 -17.30
CA ASN A 3 11.23 -0.34 -16.55
C ASN A 3 10.42 -1.53 -16.03
N GLU A 4 10.32 -2.59 -16.83
CA GLU A 4 9.47 -3.75 -16.52
C GLU A 4 9.78 -4.37 -15.15
N ASP A 5 11.04 -4.35 -14.69
CA ASP A 5 11.42 -4.90 -13.41
C ASP A 5 11.00 -4.01 -12.24
N ARG A 6 11.06 -2.67 -12.40
CA ARG A 6 10.45 -1.74 -11.45
C ARG A 6 8.95 -2.00 -11.36
N ILE A 7 8.26 -2.08 -12.50
CA ILE A 7 6.81 -2.32 -12.53
C ILE A 7 6.43 -3.64 -11.85
N LYS A 8 7.20 -4.72 -12.04
CA LYS A 8 7.01 -5.98 -11.31
C LYS A 8 7.19 -5.79 -9.80
N ALA A 9 8.25 -5.09 -9.38
CA ALA A 9 8.49 -4.82 -7.97
C ALA A 9 7.37 -3.98 -7.34
N VAL A 10 6.87 -2.96 -8.05
CA VAL A 10 5.72 -2.14 -7.62
C VAL A 10 4.47 -3.01 -7.46
N LYS A 11 4.17 -3.88 -8.43
CA LYS A 11 3.02 -4.80 -8.36
C LYS A 11 3.10 -5.75 -7.18
N SER A 12 4.29 -6.32 -6.92
CA SER A 12 4.49 -7.16 -5.73
C SER A 12 4.34 -6.39 -4.41
N LEU A 13 4.70 -5.10 -4.35
CA LEU A 13 4.40 -4.24 -3.21
C LEU A 13 2.89 -4.00 -3.08
N ILE A 14 2.21 -3.56 -4.14
CA ILE A 14 0.77 -3.27 -4.14
C ILE A 14 -0.04 -4.47 -3.63
N GLY A 15 0.23 -5.66 -4.17
CA GLY A 15 -0.44 -6.89 -3.73
C GLY A 15 0.10 -7.49 -2.42
N LEU A 16 1.22 -6.96 -1.92
CA LEU A 16 2.00 -7.50 -0.80
C LEU A 16 2.22 -9.02 -0.92
N GLU A 17 2.65 -9.46 -2.10
CA GLU A 17 2.77 -10.88 -2.49
C GLU A 17 3.92 -11.61 -1.77
N LYS A 18 4.85 -10.84 -1.21
CA LYS A 18 6.05 -11.28 -0.50
C LYS A 18 6.12 -10.57 0.86
N PRO A 19 6.99 -11.00 1.78
CA PRO A 19 7.27 -10.23 3.00
C PRO A 19 7.62 -8.78 2.65
N ILE A 20 7.10 -7.82 3.43
CA ILE A 20 7.22 -6.38 3.13
C ILE A 20 8.68 -5.96 2.90
N ASP A 21 9.60 -6.46 3.72
CA ASP A 21 11.04 -6.20 3.56
C ASP A 21 11.59 -6.65 2.20
N SER A 22 11.09 -7.76 1.65
CA SER A 22 11.49 -8.23 0.33
C SER A 22 10.98 -7.32 -0.80
N CYS A 23 9.78 -6.77 -0.64
CA CYS A 23 9.23 -5.78 -1.59
C CYS A 23 10.03 -4.48 -1.55
N ILE A 24 10.29 -3.95 -0.34
CA ILE A 24 11.08 -2.73 -0.14
C ILE A 24 12.49 -2.91 -0.68
N ASN A 25 13.16 -4.03 -0.36
CA ASN A 25 14.52 -4.29 -0.85
C ASN A 25 14.59 -4.38 -2.38
N ALA A 26 13.58 -4.96 -3.03
CA ALA A 26 13.51 -4.98 -4.49
C ALA A 26 13.39 -3.56 -5.07
N LEU A 27 12.57 -2.71 -4.44
CA LEU A 27 12.37 -1.32 -4.88
C LEU A 27 13.59 -0.42 -4.63
N ASN A 28 14.34 -0.67 -3.56
CA ASN A 28 15.59 0.04 -3.24
C ASN A 28 16.71 -0.17 -4.28
N THR A 29 16.54 -1.11 -5.23
CA THR A 29 17.46 -1.27 -6.37
C THR A 29 17.27 -0.22 -7.47
N PHE A 30 16.16 0.52 -7.42
CA PHE A 30 15.85 1.58 -8.38
C PHE A 30 16.00 2.97 -7.74
N SER A 31 16.15 4.00 -8.57
CA SER A 31 16.04 5.40 -8.12
C SER A 31 14.70 5.66 -7.43
N TRP A 32 14.67 6.52 -6.43
CA TRP A 32 13.40 6.96 -5.84
C TRP A 32 12.55 7.68 -6.90
N ASP A 33 13.14 8.70 -7.53
CA ASP A 33 12.51 9.47 -8.60
C ASP A 33 12.14 8.56 -9.79
N TYR A 34 10.94 8.77 -10.33
CA TYR A 34 10.43 8.02 -11.46
C TYR A 34 9.57 8.88 -12.39
N ASP A 35 10.05 9.09 -13.62
CA ASP A 35 9.36 9.85 -14.67
C ASP A 35 8.59 8.96 -15.67
N GLY A 36 8.40 7.66 -15.36
CA GLY A 36 7.72 6.72 -16.24
C GLY A 36 6.23 6.56 -15.93
N ASP A 37 5.56 5.64 -16.64
CA ASP A 37 4.16 5.34 -16.39
C ASP A 37 4.00 4.61 -15.04
N PRO A 38 3.16 5.13 -14.11
CA PRO A 38 2.97 4.53 -12.79
C PRO A 38 2.11 3.27 -12.84
N VAL A 39 2.24 2.42 -11.82
CA VAL A 39 1.30 1.31 -11.61
C VAL A 39 0.06 1.83 -10.90
N ILE A 40 -1.12 1.45 -11.38
CA ILE A 40 -2.38 1.86 -10.78
C ILE A 40 -2.68 1.00 -9.56
N LEU A 41 -2.74 1.63 -8.39
CA LEU A 41 -3.30 1.07 -7.16
C LEU A 41 -4.82 1.25 -7.19
N ASN A 42 -5.56 0.15 -7.05
CA ASN A 42 -7.02 0.17 -7.03
C ASN A 42 -7.56 -0.13 -5.64
N ARG A 43 -8.84 0.17 -5.44
CA ARG A 43 -9.55 -0.13 -4.19
C ARG A 43 -9.43 -1.59 -3.78
N THR A 44 -9.57 -2.52 -4.73
CA THR A 44 -9.50 -3.96 -4.48
C THR A 44 -8.15 -4.41 -3.94
N ASP A 45 -7.07 -3.75 -4.34
CA ASP A 45 -5.72 -4.07 -3.85
C ASP A 45 -5.60 -3.69 -2.37
N VAL A 46 -6.02 -2.47 -2.03
CA VAL A 46 -6.04 -1.96 -0.64
C VAL A 46 -6.93 -2.82 0.25
N GLU A 47 -8.14 -3.13 -0.21
CA GLU A 47 -9.07 -3.99 0.53
C GLU A 47 -8.49 -5.39 0.77
N SER A 48 -7.80 -5.96 -0.22
CA SER A 48 -7.19 -7.28 -0.11
C SER A 48 -6.14 -7.33 1.01
N VAL A 49 -5.25 -6.33 1.07
CA VAL A 49 -4.21 -6.24 2.10
C VAL A 49 -4.82 -6.00 3.48
N MET A 50 -5.81 -5.11 3.60
CA MET A 50 -6.52 -4.91 4.87
C MET A 50 -7.26 -6.16 5.35
N LYS A 51 -7.91 -6.90 4.44
CA LYS A 51 -8.58 -8.18 4.78
C LYS A 51 -7.59 -9.22 5.28
N ARG A 52 -6.39 -9.32 4.69
CA ARG A 52 -5.32 -10.21 5.20
C ARG A 52 -4.92 -9.87 6.64
N PHE A 53 -4.88 -8.59 7.01
CA PHE A 53 -4.68 -8.17 8.39
C PHE A 53 -5.84 -8.60 9.30
N LEU A 54 -7.09 -8.39 8.86
CA LEU A 54 -8.27 -8.85 9.60
C LEU A 54 -8.30 -10.37 9.77
N ASP A 55 -7.79 -11.13 8.81
CA ASP A 55 -7.72 -12.59 8.89
C ASP A 55 -6.55 -13.09 9.76
N GLY A 56 -5.72 -12.18 10.29
CA GLY A 56 -4.53 -12.52 11.08
C GLY A 56 -3.34 -13.01 10.25
N ASN A 57 -3.42 -12.91 8.92
CA ASN A 57 -2.37 -13.31 7.98
C ASN A 57 -1.34 -12.20 7.71
N LEU A 58 -1.55 -11.01 8.26
CA LEU A 58 -0.65 -9.86 8.14
C LEU A 58 -0.57 -9.17 9.50
N SER A 59 0.64 -8.84 9.94
CA SER A 59 0.82 -8.10 11.20
C SER A 59 0.47 -6.63 11.03
N LYS A 60 0.18 -5.93 12.14
CA LYS A 60 -0.01 -4.48 12.13
C LYS A 60 1.24 -3.74 11.61
N THR A 61 2.43 -4.25 11.94
CA THR A 61 3.71 -3.65 11.55
C THR A 61 3.94 -3.81 10.06
N ASP A 62 3.59 -4.96 9.49
CA ASP A 62 3.67 -5.15 8.04
C ASP A 62 2.64 -4.29 7.29
N LEU A 63 1.44 -4.11 7.85
CA LEU A 63 0.41 -3.25 7.26
C LEU A 63 0.82 -1.77 7.27
N GLU A 64 1.41 -1.30 8.37
CA GLU A 64 1.98 0.05 8.49
C GLU A 64 3.11 0.25 7.47
N ALA A 65 4.09 -0.66 7.45
CA ALA A 65 5.22 -0.58 6.53
C ALA A 65 4.80 -0.67 5.06
N TRP A 66 3.75 -1.44 4.74
CA TRP A 66 3.17 -1.48 3.40
C TRP A 66 2.54 -0.14 2.99
N ALA A 67 1.79 0.49 3.89
CA ALA A 67 1.17 1.79 3.61
C ALA A 67 2.22 2.90 3.46
N ASP A 68 3.22 2.92 4.35
CA ASP A 68 4.36 3.83 4.29
C ASP A 68 5.15 3.68 2.98
N ALA A 69 5.43 2.44 2.56
CA ALA A 69 6.12 2.17 1.30
C ALA A 69 5.30 2.54 0.05
N ILE A 70 3.99 2.79 0.16
CA ILE A 70 3.13 3.25 -0.94
C ILE A 70 2.98 4.76 -0.92
N GLU A 71 2.94 5.37 0.27
CA GLU A 71 2.69 6.80 0.43
C GLU A 71 3.75 7.63 -0.32
N LEU A 72 3.30 8.60 -1.11
CA LEU A 72 4.16 9.54 -1.85
C LEU A 72 5.09 8.91 -2.91
N ARG A 73 4.88 7.65 -3.33
CA ARG A 73 5.74 7.00 -4.32
C ARG A 73 5.33 7.36 -5.75
N ASP A 74 6.26 7.90 -6.54
CA ASP A 74 6.00 8.43 -7.89
C ASP A 74 5.61 7.37 -8.94
N ASP A 75 6.04 6.12 -8.74
CA ASP A 75 5.73 4.99 -9.61
C ASP A 75 4.43 4.26 -9.22
N ILE A 76 3.63 4.84 -8.31
CA ILE A 76 2.29 4.40 -7.96
C ILE A 76 1.30 5.56 -8.16
N ALA A 77 0.18 5.27 -8.81
CA ALA A 77 -0.89 6.24 -8.96
C ALA A 77 -2.26 5.62 -8.66
N PHE A 78 -3.24 6.46 -8.36
CA PHE A 78 -4.62 6.06 -8.17
C PHE A 78 -5.54 7.19 -8.61
N TYR A 79 -6.61 6.85 -9.34
CA TYR A 79 -7.51 7.81 -9.97
C TYR A 79 -8.96 7.33 -9.88
N GLY A 80 -9.91 8.17 -10.27
CA GLY A 80 -11.33 7.83 -10.32
C GLY A 80 -12.06 8.01 -8.99
N SER A 81 -13.21 7.36 -8.85
CA SER A 81 -14.13 7.54 -7.72
C SER A 81 -13.55 7.13 -6.37
N ASP A 82 -12.61 6.18 -6.36
CA ASP A 82 -12.01 5.67 -5.12
C ASP A 82 -10.74 6.42 -4.69
N ALA A 83 -10.23 7.37 -5.51
CA ALA A 83 -8.95 8.02 -5.25
C ALA A 83 -8.88 8.71 -3.88
N ASN A 84 -9.96 9.37 -3.45
CA ASN A 84 -10.05 9.99 -2.13
C ASN A 84 -10.00 8.96 -1.00
N TRP A 85 -10.68 7.82 -1.17
CA TRP A 85 -10.69 6.76 -0.19
C TRP A 85 -9.33 6.08 -0.09
N ILE A 86 -8.69 5.77 -1.23
CA ILE A 86 -7.34 5.18 -1.28
C ILE A 86 -6.35 6.11 -0.57
N LYS A 87 -6.35 7.40 -0.91
CA LYS A 87 -5.47 8.39 -0.27
C LYS A 87 -5.67 8.43 1.24
N MET A 88 -6.92 8.52 1.70
CA MET A 88 -7.24 8.54 3.12
C MET A 88 -6.73 7.28 3.83
N VAL A 89 -6.98 6.09 3.28
CA VAL A 89 -6.56 4.83 3.89
C VAL A 89 -5.04 4.74 3.96
N ILE A 90 -4.34 4.99 2.86
CA ILE A 90 -2.87 4.91 2.81
C ILE A 90 -2.24 5.87 3.82
N THR A 91 -2.65 7.14 3.83
CA THR A 91 -2.12 8.13 4.79
C THR A 91 -2.46 7.79 6.25
N THR A 92 -3.64 7.24 6.50
CA THR A 92 -4.06 6.82 7.85
C THR A 92 -3.17 5.68 8.37
N LEU A 93 -2.91 4.68 7.52
CA LEU A 93 -2.15 3.49 7.87
C LEU A 93 -0.63 3.74 7.87
N SER A 94 -0.11 4.67 7.07
CA SER A 94 1.32 5.03 7.05
C SER A 94 1.70 5.87 8.27
N THR A 95 0.75 6.60 8.85
CA THR A 95 1.03 7.53 9.96
C THR A 95 0.20 7.27 11.23
N PRO A 96 0.27 6.08 11.86
CA PRO A 96 -0.46 5.80 13.09
C PRO A 96 -0.25 6.79 14.24
N PRO A 97 0.94 7.43 14.43
CA PRO A 97 1.10 8.47 15.45
C PRO A 97 0.16 9.68 15.30
N LEU A 98 -0.34 9.95 14.08
CA LEU A 98 -1.28 11.05 13.83
C LEU A 98 -2.74 10.58 13.81
N TYR A 99 -3.02 9.37 13.33
CA TYR A 99 -4.39 8.90 13.09
C TYR A 99 -4.88 7.83 14.08
N GLY A 100 -4.01 7.41 14.99
CA GLY A 100 -4.29 6.36 15.97
C GLY A 100 -3.71 5.01 15.58
N PRO A 101 -3.66 4.05 16.52
CA PRO A 101 -3.06 2.75 16.29
C PRO A 101 -3.86 1.93 15.28
N ILE A 102 -3.16 1.14 14.47
CA ILE A 102 -3.77 0.12 13.63
C ILE A 102 -4.33 -1.00 14.52
N THR A 103 -5.65 -1.12 14.56
CA THR A 103 -6.38 -2.17 15.26
C THR A 103 -7.35 -2.87 14.30
N ARG A 104 -7.90 -4.01 14.75
CA ARG A 104 -8.98 -4.67 13.99
C ARG A 104 -10.15 -3.72 13.74
N GLU A 105 -10.61 -3.05 14.79
CA GLU A 105 -11.73 -2.12 14.75
C GLU A 105 -11.46 -0.94 13.80
N SER A 106 -10.26 -0.35 13.84
CA SER A 106 -9.93 0.76 12.94
C SER A 106 -9.92 0.32 11.47
N VAL A 107 -9.43 -0.89 11.18
CA VAL A 107 -9.42 -1.43 9.81
C VAL A 107 -10.83 -1.82 9.34
N GLU A 108 -11.68 -2.37 10.20
CA GLU A 108 -13.09 -2.62 9.92
C GLU A 108 -13.84 -1.32 9.58
N GLN A 109 -13.58 -0.24 10.34
CA GLN A 109 -14.12 1.11 10.06
C GLN A 109 -13.67 1.64 8.69
N LEU A 110 -12.38 1.50 8.33
CA LEU A 110 -11.86 1.92 7.02
C LEU A 110 -12.51 1.14 5.85
N LEU A 111 -12.85 -0.13 6.08
CA LEU A 111 -13.56 -0.99 5.13
C LEU A 111 -15.08 -0.76 5.11
N GLY A 112 -15.63 0.02 6.05
CA GLY A 112 -17.08 0.20 6.18
C GLY A 112 -17.81 -1.06 6.69
N LEU A 113 -17.11 -1.93 7.41
CA LEU A 113 -17.70 -3.08 8.10
C LEU A 113 -18.17 -2.59 9.48
N GLN A 114 -19.49 -2.47 9.67
CA GLN A 114 -20.14 -2.21 10.96
C GLN A 114 -21.07 -3.38 11.31
#